data_AF-A0A9N9Z2Y0-F1
#
_entry.id   AF-A0A9N9Z2Y0-F1
#
_cell.length_a   1.000
_cell.length_b   1.000
_cell.length_c   1.000
_cell.angle_alpha   90.00
_cell.angle_beta   90.00
_cell.angle_gamma   90.00
#
_symmetry.space_group_name_H-M   'P 1'
#
loop_
_entity.id
_entity.type
_entity.pdbx_description
1 polymer ?
#
loop_
_entity_poly.entity_id
_entity_poly.type
_entity_poly.pdbx_seq_one_letter_code
_entity_poly.pdbx_strand_id
1 'polypeptide(L)'
;MADGKAHFKCASSIALLEGRASLELPGDILSASTLGALDIRLRRVEAFYNVSLPPACQAAAWDTLAYRVFRLIKAYRTFPSFPNSLFSPKHFLELVPDPNSVSSETLQTLCSDIGYRSYNWTKSLALANPSDELSVYSQICRYYTGKSNQLRIVAIPTTRAEIYGLLAVLAVENGPAIKQPFGVPVPPPGLGNGVTVVNASPGRKKTPKRSILSKFSWMKKLAFWRKRPSDDDSSIYSSSSSGSSSSSTIS
;
A
#
# COMPACT_ATOMS: atom_id res chain seq x y z
N MET A 1 -24.58 -6.07 8.71
CA MET A 1 -24.28 -4.70 8.21
C MET A 1 -22.78 -4.46 7.93
N ALA A 2 -21.93 -5.50 7.87
CA ALA A 2 -20.48 -5.33 7.62
C ALA A 2 -20.16 -4.80 6.20
N ASP A 3 -21.03 -5.06 5.23
CA ASP A 3 -20.79 -4.75 3.81
C ASP A 3 -20.64 -3.26 3.51
N GLY A 4 -21.36 -2.40 4.23
CA GLY A 4 -21.36 -0.96 3.97
C GLY A 4 -20.01 -0.28 4.21
N LYS A 5 -19.22 -0.78 5.18
CA LYS A 5 -17.90 -0.20 5.49
C LYS A 5 -16.90 -0.49 4.37
N ALA A 6 -16.85 -1.73 3.89
CA ALA A 6 -15.96 -2.12 2.81
C ALA A 6 -16.31 -1.38 1.51
N HIS A 7 -17.60 -1.25 1.20
CA HIS A 7 -18.09 -0.47 0.06
C HIS A 7 -17.60 0.98 0.13
N PHE A 8 -17.84 1.64 1.25
CA PHE A 8 -17.43 3.02 1.46
C PHE A 8 -15.92 3.21 1.29
N LYS A 9 -15.12 2.31 1.90
CA LYS A 9 -13.66 2.35 1.82
C LYS A 9 -13.16 2.15 0.39
N CYS A 10 -13.74 1.18 -0.33
CA CYS A 10 -13.38 0.90 -1.72
C CYS A 10 -13.74 2.09 -2.62
N ALA A 11 -14.96 2.61 -2.52
CA ALA A 11 -15.41 3.78 -3.29
C ALA A 11 -14.55 5.02 -3.01
N SER A 12 -14.18 5.25 -1.74
CA SER A 12 -13.30 6.35 -1.34
C SER A 12 -11.89 6.20 -1.91
N SER A 13 -11.33 5.00 -1.88
CA SER A 13 -10.02 4.70 -2.48
C SER A 13 -10.05 4.90 -4.01
N ILE A 14 -11.12 4.49 -4.70
CA ILE A 14 -11.27 4.72 -6.14
C ILE A 14 -11.37 6.22 -6.45
N ALA A 15 -12.20 6.98 -5.71
CA ALA A 15 -12.31 8.42 -5.89
C ALA A 15 -10.99 9.16 -5.67
N LEU A 16 -10.19 8.71 -4.68
CA LEU A 16 -8.84 9.23 -4.46
C LEU A 16 -7.93 9.00 -5.68
N LEU A 17 -7.99 7.79 -6.26
CA LEU A 17 -7.21 7.44 -7.46
C LEU A 17 -7.68 8.22 -8.70
N GLU A 18 -8.98 8.41 -8.87
CA GLU A 18 -9.56 9.23 -9.95
C GLU A 18 -9.12 10.69 -9.85
N GLY A 19 -9.21 11.30 -8.65
CA GLY A 19 -8.77 12.67 -8.44
C GLY A 19 -7.26 12.86 -8.70
N ARG A 20 -6.45 11.84 -8.41
CA ARG A 20 -5.02 11.84 -8.72
C ARG A 20 -4.73 11.67 -10.21
N ALA A 21 -5.59 10.96 -10.93
CA ALA A 21 -5.54 10.83 -12.38
C ALA A 21 -6.14 12.04 -13.11
N SER A 22 -6.66 13.03 -12.37
CA SER A 22 -7.45 14.14 -12.93
C SER A 22 -8.60 13.64 -13.82
N LEU A 23 -9.20 12.50 -13.46
CA LEU A 23 -10.38 11.96 -14.12
C LEU A 23 -11.64 12.62 -13.55
N GLU A 24 -12.61 12.88 -14.42
CA GLU A 24 -13.90 13.41 -14.01
C GLU A 24 -14.65 12.40 -13.12
N LEU A 25 -15.15 12.90 -11.99
CA LEU A 25 -16.03 12.14 -11.12
C LEU A 25 -17.37 11.89 -11.84
N PRO A 26 -18.01 10.74 -11.60
CA PRO A 26 -19.35 10.47 -12.13
C PRO A 26 -20.35 11.50 -11.59
N GLY A 27 -21.22 12.02 -12.47
CA GLY A 27 -22.23 13.02 -12.10
C GLY A 27 -23.23 12.52 -11.05
N ASP A 28 -23.52 11.22 -11.03
CA ASP A 28 -24.32 10.57 -9.99
C ASP A 28 -23.42 9.67 -9.12
N ILE A 29 -23.04 10.19 -7.94
CA ILE A 29 -22.15 9.52 -7.00
C ILE A 29 -22.83 8.30 -6.35
N LEU A 30 -24.15 8.34 -6.15
CA LEU A 30 -24.89 7.27 -5.47
C LEU A 30 -24.97 6.04 -6.37
N SER A 31 -25.40 6.21 -7.62
CA SER A 31 -25.44 5.11 -8.60
C SER A 31 -24.05 4.59 -8.94
N ALA A 32 -23.02 5.43 -8.79
CA ALA A 32 -21.62 5.08 -9.02
C ALA A 32 -20.95 4.28 -7.87
N SER A 33 -21.70 3.95 -6.81
CA SER A 33 -21.21 3.18 -5.66
C SER A 33 -21.53 1.68 -5.71
N THR A 34 -22.29 1.22 -6.72
CA THR A 34 -22.54 -0.20 -6.95
C THR A 34 -21.27 -0.94 -7.36
N LEU A 35 -21.16 -2.24 -7.06
CA LEU A 35 -19.97 -3.04 -7.40
C LEU A 35 -19.61 -2.94 -8.89
N GLY A 36 -20.59 -3.04 -9.78
CA GLY A 36 -20.39 -2.91 -11.22
C GLY A 36 -19.90 -1.51 -11.63
N ALA A 37 -20.47 -0.45 -11.05
CA ALA A 37 -20.02 0.91 -11.32
C ALA A 37 -18.60 1.19 -10.79
N LEU A 38 -18.27 0.66 -9.60
CA LEU A 38 -16.91 0.74 -9.05
C LEU A 38 -15.90 0.00 -9.93
N ASP A 39 -16.25 -1.16 -10.48
CA ASP A 39 -15.39 -1.90 -11.41
C ASP A 39 -15.11 -1.09 -12.69
N ILE A 40 -16.15 -0.50 -13.30
CA ILE A 40 -16.00 0.34 -14.49
C ILE A 40 -15.09 1.54 -14.20
N ARG A 41 -15.30 2.21 -13.07
CA ARG A 41 -14.46 3.33 -12.61
C ARG A 41 -13.01 2.91 -12.42
N LEU A 42 -12.78 1.76 -11.77
CA LEU A 42 -11.43 1.23 -11.56
C LEU A 42 -10.75 0.90 -12.89
N ARG A 43 -11.45 0.33 -13.87
CA ARG A 43 -10.89 0.06 -15.21
C ARG A 43 -10.45 1.34 -15.91
N ARG A 44 -11.20 2.44 -15.78
CA ARG A 44 -10.79 3.76 -16.31
C ARG A 44 -9.48 4.23 -15.67
N VAL A 45 -9.36 4.09 -14.36
CA VAL A 45 -8.12 4.40 -13.63
C VAL A 45 -6.98 3.52 -14.14
N GLU A 46 -7.16 2.20 -14.20
CA GLU A 46 -6.11 1.28 -14.69
C GLU A 46 -5.67 1.57 -16.13
N ALA A 47 -6.61 1.91 -17.01
CA ALA A 47 -6.33 2.33 -18.37
C ALA A 47 -5.47 3.59 -18.41
N PHE A 48 -5.79 4.58 -17.58
CA PHE A 48 -4.98 5.80 -17.44
C PHE A 48 -3.53 5.48 -17.00
N TYR A 49 -3.35 4.53 -16.08
CA TYR A 49 -2.02 4.13 -15.61
C TYR A 49 -1.31 3.07 -16.45
N ASN A 50 -1.90 2.65 -17.58
CA ASN A 50 -1.38 1.57 -18.42
C ASN A 50 -1.03 0.29 -17.61
N VAL A 51 -1.81 0.00 -16.57
CA VAL A 51 -1.60 -1.21 -15.76
C VAL A 51 -2.20 -2.38 -16.52
N SER A 52 -1.37 -3.11 -17.27
CA SER A 52 -1.77 -4.36 -17.93
C SER A 52 -2.09 -5.40 -16.85
N LEU A 53 -3.37 -5.59 -16.59
CA LEU A 53 -3.88 -6.66 -15.75
C LEU A 53 -3.49 -8.03 -16.33
N PRO A 54 -2.94 -9.00 -15.56
CA PRO A 54 -3.42 -10.36 -15.74
C PRO A 54 -4.92 -10.36 -15.43
N PRO A 55 -5.75 -11.15 -16.16
CA PRO A 55 -7.19 -11.12 -16.00
C PRO A 55 -7.55 -11.72 -14.65
N ALA A 56 -7.57 -10.91 -13.60
CA ALA A 56 -8.18 -11.29 -12.35
C ALA A 56 -9.69 -11.34 -12.63
N CYS A 57 -10.19 -12.55 -12.87
CA CYS A 57 -11.59 -12.95 -13.06
C CYS A 57 -12.48 -11.98 -13.88
N GLN A 58 -13.01 -12.44 -15.03
CA GLN A 58 -13.93 -11.62 -15.84
C GLN A 58 -15.18 -11.14 -15.08
N ALA A 59 -15.55 -11.83 -14.00
CA ALA A 59 -16.66 -11.48 -13.15
C ALA A 59 -16.27 -10.40 -12.11
N ALA A 60 -17.09 -9.34 -12.02
CA ALA A 60 -16.95 -8.33 -10.97
C ALA A 60 -17.26 -8.98 -9.60
N ALA A 61 -16.21 -9.30 -8.85
CA ALA A 61 -16.28 -9.77 -7.47
C ALA A 61 -15.55 -8.79 -6.53
N TRP A 62 -15.98 -8.73 -5.27
CA TRP A 62 -15.40 -7.82 -4.27
C TRP A 62 -13.92 -8.08 -4.01
N ASP A 63 -13.50 -9.35 -3.93
CA ASP A 63 -12.10 -9.72 -3.75
C ASP A 63 -11.22 -9.22 -4.90
N THR A 64 -11.69 -9.42 -6.13
CA THR A 64 -11.02 -8.96 -7.34
C THR A 64 -10.91 -7.43 -7.37
N LEU A 65 -11.99 -6.73 -7.02
CA LEU A 65 -12.00 -5.26 -6.95
C LEU A 65 -11.03 -4.75 -5.87
N ALA A 66 -11.12 -5.27 -4.65
CA ALA A 66 -10.26 -4.90 -3.52
C ALA A 66 -8.78 -5.12 -3.85
N TYR A 67 -8.44 -6.27 -4.42
CA TYR A 67 -7.08 -6.60 -4.85
C TYR A 67 -6.56 -5.63 -5.92
N ARG A 68 -7.36 -5.32 -6.95
CA ARG A 68 -6.98 -4.37 -8.01
C ARG A 68 -6.80 -2.94 -7.49
N VAL A 69 -7.70 -2.47 -6.61
CA VAL A 69 -7.56 -1.18 -5.92
C VAL A 69 -6.25 -1.16 -5.12
N PHE A 70 -5.98 -2.19 -4.32
CA PHE A 70 -4.79 -2.27 -3.49
C PHE A 70 -3.49 -2.31 -4.30
N ARG A 71 -3.50 -3.02 -5.43
CA ARG A 71 -2.38 -3.05 -6.37
C ARG A 71 -2.14 -1.70 -7.03
N LEU A 72 -3.20 -1.01 -7.44
CA LEU A 72 -3.09 0.36 -7.92
C LEU A 72 -2.47 1.23 -6.84
N ILE A 73 -3.00 1.24 -5.61
CA ILE A 73 -2.43 2.00 -4.48
C ILE A 73 -0.91 1.78 -4.34
N LYS A 74 -0.41 0.54 -4.45
CA LYS A 74 1.04 0.27 -4.46
C LYS A 74 1.75 0.96 -5.63
N ALA A 75 1.20 0.89 -6.84
CA ALA A 75 1.78 1.52 -8.02
C ALA A 75 2.05 3.02 -7.78
N TYR A 76 1.21 3.69 -6.99
CA TYR A 76 1.38 5.10 -6.61
C TYR A 76 2.30 5.36 -5.44
N ARG A 77 2.69 4.34 -4.68
CA ARG A 77 3.59 4.53 -3.54
C ARG A 77 4.96 5.08 -3.94
N THR A 78 5.32 5.03 -5.22
CA THR A 78 6.51 5.71 -5.74
C THR A 78 6.46 7.23 -5.58
N PHE A 79 5.30 7.82 -5.31
CA PHE A 79 5.18 9.23 -4.98
C PHE A 79 5.50 9.49 -3.49
N PRO A 80 6.41 10.44 -3.19
CA PRO A 80 6.91 10.65 -1.83
C PRO A 80 5.87 11.15 -0.82
N SER A 81 4.68 11.58 -1.27
CA SER A 81 3.58 12.05 -0.41
C SER A 81 2.57 10.97 -0.04
N PHE A 82 2.73 9.73 -0.51
CA PHE A 82 1.75 8.69 -0.26
C PHE A 82 2.01 7.99 1.09
N PRO A 83 1.03 7.95 2.01
CA PRO A 83 1.26 7.39 3.34
C PRO A 83 1.46 5.87 3.27
N ASN A 84 2.56 5.40 3.86
CA ASN A 84 2.91 3.97 3.89
C ASN A 84 1.85 3.11 4.61
N SER A 85 1.01 3.70 5.45
CA SER A 85 -0.06 3.02 6.20
C SER A 85 -1.14 2.42 5.30
N LEU A 86 -1.36 3.00 4.11
CA LEU A 86 -2.31 2.50 3.11
C LEU A 86 -1.81 1.20 2.46
N PHE A 87 -0.54 0.85 2.63
CA PHE A 87 0.01 -0.41 2.14
C PHE A 87 0.30 -1.37 3.31
N SER A 88 -0.78 -1.79 3.96
CA SER A 88 -0.77 -2.74 5.08
C SER A 88 -1.84 -3.82 4.89
N PRO A 89 -1.64 -5.05 5.45
CA PRO A 89 -2.65 -6.10 5.41
C PRO A 89 -3.99 -5.63 5.98
N LYS A 90 -3.95 -4.84 7.05
CA LYS A 90 -5.15 -4.27 7.69
C LYS A 90 -5.95 -3.39 6.73
N HIS A 91 -5.27 -2.52 5.98
CA HIS A 91 -5.96 -1.66 5.02
C HIS A 91 -6.61 -2.47 3.89
N PHE A 92 -5.92 -3.50 3.37
CA PHE A 92 -6.50 -4.39 2.38
C PHE A 92 -7.76 -5.09 2.91
N LEU A 93 -7.73 -5.62 4.14
CA LEU A 93 -8.89 -6.28 4.74
C LEU A 93 -10.07 -5.34 4.98
N GLU A 94 -9.83 -4.03 5.17
CA GLU A 94 -10.92 -3.04 5.22
C GLU A 94 -11.65 -2.86 3.88
N LEU A 95 -11.08 -3.29 2.76
CA LEU A 95 -11.68 -3.21 1.42
C LEU A 95 -12.55 -4.44 1.09
N VAL A 96 -12.50 -5.49 1.92
CA VAL A 96 -13.15 -6.77 1.68
C VAL A 96 -14.36 -6.89 2.63
N PRO A 97 -15.58 -7.12 2.12
CA PRO A 97 -16.78 -7.22 2.97
C PRO A 97 -16.72 -8.34 4.02
N ASP A 98 -16.27 -9.54 3.62
CA ASP A 98 -16.10 -10.68 4.53
C ASP A 98 -14.77 -11.41 4.25
N PRO A 99 -13.68 -10.99 4.91
CA PRO A 99 -12.37 -11.60 4.68
C PRO A 99 -12.24 -13.02 5.25
N ASN A 100 -13.18 -13.49 6.07
CA ASN A 100 -13.17 -14.86 6.60
C ASN A 100 -13.80 -15.86 5.62
N SER A 101 -14.69 -15.39 4.74
CA SER A 101 -15.37 -16.20 3.71
C SER A 101 -14.52 -16.52 2.48
N VAL A 102 -13.28 -16.03 2.42
CA VAL A 102 -12.40 -16.15 1.25
C VAL A 102 -12.12 -17.61 0.92
N SER A 103 -12.34 -17.97 -0.34
CA SER A 103 -12.13 -19.34 -0.82
C SER A 103 -10.65 -19.73 -0.83
N SER A 104 -10.39 -21.02 -0.67
CA SER A 104 -9.05 -21.60 -0.82
C SER A 104 -8.46 -21.36 -2.21
N GLU A 105 -9.29 -21.35 -3.26
CA GLU A 105 -8.88 -21.04 -4.64
C GLU A 105 -8.30 -19.62 -4.76
N THR A 106 -8.90 -18.64 -4.10
CA THR A 106 -8.39 -17.26 -4.05
C THR A 106 -7.02 -17.20 -3.37
N LEU A 107 -6.84 -17.91 -2.25
CA LEU A 107 -5.54 -17.98 -1.55
C LEU A 107 -4.48 -18.64 -2.41
N GLN A 108 -4.81 -19.75 -3.08
CA GLN A 108 -3.91 -20.46 -3.99
C GLN A 108 -3.50 -19.58 -5.19
N THR A 109 -4.45 -18.81 -5.74
CA THR A 109 -4.20 -17.86 -6.82
C THR A 109 -3.21 -16.78 -6.37
N LEU A 110 -3.44 -16.17 -5.20
CA LEU A 110 -2.51 -15.18 -4.63
C LEU A 110 -1.11 -15.76 -4.37
N CYS A 111 -1.02 -17.00 -3.87
CA CYS A 111 0.27 -17.67 -3.71
C CYS A 111 1.01 -17.86 -5.04
N SER A 112 0.28 -18.16 -6.11
CA SER A 112 0.84 -18.30 -7.45
C SER A 112 1.36 -16.95 -7.98
N ASP A 113 0.66 -15.86 -7.67
CA ASP A 113 1.01 -14.49 -8.07
C ASP A 113 2.23 -13.91 -7.34
N ILE A 114 2.61 -14.43 -6.17
CA ILE A 114 3.87 -14.05 -5.47
C ILE A 114 5.11 -14.38 -6.33
N GLY A 115 4.96 -15.17 -7.40
CA GLY A 115 5.81 -15.05 -8.58
C GLY A 115 7.26 -15.55 -8.40
N TYR A 116 7.52 -16.46 -7.47
CA TYR A 116 8.89 -16.96 -7.25
C TYR A 116 9.11 -18.36 -7.84
N ARG A 117 9.97 -18.43 -8.87
CA ARG A 117 10.29 -19.59 -9.72
C ARG A 117 10.91 -20.81 -9.02
N SER A 118 11.06 -20.83 -7.69
CA SER A 118 12.00 -21.76 -7.04
C SER A 118 11.38 -22.83 -6.14
N TYR A 119 10.11 -22.74 -5.77
CA TYR A 119 9.47 -23.73 -4.88
C TYR A 119 8.10 -24.14 -5.41
N ASN A 120 7.93 -25.44 -5.65
CA ASN A 120 6.67 -26.05 -6.06
C ASN A 120 5.70 -26.20 -4.88
N TRP A 121 5.36 -25.08 -4.22
CA TRP A 121 4.37 -25.08 -3.12
C TRP A 121 3.02 -25.64 -3.57
N THR A 122 2.68 -25.50 -4.85
CA THR A 122 1.50 -26.10 -5.48
C THR A 122 1.43 -27.62 -5.27
N LYS A 123 2.58 -28.32 -5.26
CA LYS A 123 2.62 -29.76 -4.94
C LYS A 123 2.34 -30.02 -3.47
N SER A 124 2.89 -29.21 -2.57
CA SER A 124 2.63 -29.32 -1.13
C SER A 124 1.18 -29.00 -0.78
N LEU A 125 0.58 -28.01 -1.43
CA LEU A 125 -0.83 -27.64 -1.30
C LEU A 125 -1.77 -28.72 -1.84
N ALA A 126 -1.45 -29.31 -3.00
CA ALA A 126 -2.24 -30.41 -3.58
C ALA A 126 -2.23 -31.68 -2.71
N LEU A 127 -1.22 -31.86 -1.86
CA LEU A 127 -1.06 -33.00 -0.97
C LEU A 127 -1.53 -32.72 0.47
N ALA A 128 -1.84 -31.47 0.81
CA ALA A 128 -2.23 -31.08 2.15
C ALA A 128 -3.70 -31.46 2.42
N ASN A 129 -3.97 -31.90 3.64
CA ASN A 129 -5.35 -32.04 4.11
C ASN A 129 -5.99 -30.65 4.23
N PRO A 130 -7.31 -30.51 4.04
CA PRO A 130 -8.02 -29.23 4.20
C PRO A 130 -7.81 -28.59 5.60
N SER A 131 -7.62 -29.42 6.64
CA SER A 131 -7.32 -28.96 8.00
C SER A 131 -5.96 -28.26 8.12
N ASP A 132 -5.01 -28.62 7.27
CA ASP A 132 -3.62 -28.19 7.36
C ASP A 132 -3.32 -27.06 6.37
N GLU A 133 -4.25 -26.75 5.47
CA GLU A 133 -4.11 -25.79 4.38
C GLU A 133 -3.69 -24.39 4.89
N LEU A 134 -4.35 -23.89 5.94
CA LEU A 134 -4.02 -22.59 6.54
C LEU A 134 -2.63 -22.57 7.18
N SER A 135 -2.17 -23.70 7.73
CA SER A 135 -0.80 -23.82 8.25
C SER A 135 0.22 -23.68 7.13
N VAL A 136 -0.03 -24.32 5.98
CA VAL A 136 0.82 -24.21 4.79
C VAL A 136 0.87 -22.76 4.30
N TYR A 137 -0.28 -22.08 4.15
CA TYR A 137 -0.28 -20.67 3.75
C TYR A 137 0.42 -19.75 4.75
N SER A 138 0.24 -19.98 6.06
CA SER A 138 0.92 -19.22 7.11
C SER A 138 2.45 -19.37 7.02
N GLN A 139 2.93 -20.59 6.75
CA GLN A 139 4.36 -20.85 6.51
C GLN A 139 4.87 -20.14 5.25
N ILE A 140 4.12 -20.18 4.16
CA ILE A 140 4.44 -19.46 2.91
C ILE A 140 4.57 -17.96 3.19
N CYS A 141 3.58 -17.36 3.85
CA CYS A 141 3.60 -15.96 4.25
C CYS A 141 4.84 -15.58 5.04
N ARG A 142 5.21 -16.38 6.05
CA ARG A 142 6.41 -16.16 6.88
C ARG A 142 7.69 -16.27 6.09
N TYR A 143 7.80 -17.29 5.23
CA TYR A 143 8.96 -17.47 4.36
C TYR A 143 9.21 -16.22 3.51
N TYR A 144 8.18 -15.70 2.85
CA TYR A 144 8.30 -14.51 2.00
C TYR A 144 8.51 -13.22 2.81
N THR A 145 7.87 -13.09 3.98
CA THR A 145 8.09 -11.94 4.87
C THR A 145 9.56 -11.89 5.33
N GLY A 146 10.10 -13.01 5.81
CA GLY A 146 11.51 -13.11 6.20
C GLY A 146 12.47 -12.83 5.05
N LYS A 147 12.17 -13.35 3.85
CA LYS A 147 12.98 -13.12 2.65
C LYS A 147 13.01 -11.67 2.19
N SER A 148 11.89 -10.95 2.31
CA SER A 148 11.79 -9.55 1.88
C SER A 148 12.58 -8.58 2.77
N ASN A 149 13.30 -9.07 3.80
CA ASN A 149 13.97 -8.28 4.84
C ASN A 149 13.05 -7.20 5.46
N GLN A 150 11.74 -7.37 5.33
CA GLN A 150 10.79 -6.61 6.07
C GLN A 150 10.85 -7.14 7.49
N LEU A 151 11.65 -6.49 8.34
CA LEU A 151 11.66 -6.67 9.81
C LEU A 151 10.31 -6.32 10.46
N ARG A 152 9.22 -6.31 9.68
CA ARG A 152 7.87 -6.33 10.21
C ARG A 152 7.74 -7.68 10.91
N ILE A 153 7.98 -7.68 12.22
CA ILE A 153 7.50 -8.71 13.13
C ILE A 153 5.97 -8.57 13.10
N VAL A 154 5.36 -9.00 12.00
CA VAL A 154 3.92 -9.08 11.88
C VAL A 154 3.53 -10.19 12.84
N ALA A 155 2.49 -9.93 13.65
CA ALA A 155 1.85 -10.98 14.43
C ALA A 155 1.65 -12.21 13.52
N ILE A 156 1.90 -13.39 14.07
CA ILE A 156 1.73 -14.64 13.35
C ILE A 156 0.31 -14.67 12.79
N PRO A 157 0.12 -14.74 11.45
CA PRO A 157 -1.22 -14.85 10.90
C PRO A 157 -1.76 -16.22 11.29
N THR A 158 -2.80 -16.20 12.11
CA THR A 158 -3.48 -17.40 12.65
C THR A 158 -4.86 -17.58 12.03
N THR A 159 -5.46 -16.50 11.54
CA THR A 159 -6.79 -16.52 10.94
C THR A 159 -6.72 -16.49 9.41
N ARG A 160 -7.75 -17.00 8.75
CA ARG A 160 -7.88 -16.97 7.28
C ARG A 160 -7.82 -15.53 6.74
N ALA A 161 -8.48 -14.59 7.40
CA ALA A 161 -8.44 -13.18 7.04
C ALA A 161 -7.02 -12.59 7.12
N GLU A 162 -6.26 -12.87 8.19
CA GLU A 162 -4.88 -12.40 8.32
C GLU A 162 -3.97 -12.98 7.22
N ILE A 163 -4.12 -14.28 6.95
CA ILE A 163 -3.39 -14.97 5.87
C ILE A 163 -3.72 -14.32 4.52
N TYR A 164 -5.02 -14.11 4.23
CA TYR A 164 -5.47 -13.48 2.99
C TYR A 164 -4.88 -12.09 2.81
N GLY A 165 -4.95 -11.24 3.84
CA GLY A 165 -4.42 -9.90 3.78
C GLY A 165 -2.91 -9.85 3.59
N LEU A 166 -2.17 -10.77 4.22
CA LEU A 166 -0.73 -10.85 4.06
C LEU A 166 -0.33 -11.40 2.67
N LEU A 167 -1.02 -12.43 2.17
CA LEU A 167 -0.81 -12.94 0.81
C LEU A 167 -1.09 -11.88 -0.24
N ALA A 168 -2.18 -11.12 -0.10
CA ALA A 168 -2.50 -10.04 -1.03
C ALA A 168 -1.40 -8.97 -1.07
N VAL A 169 -0.88 -8.57 0.11
CA VAL A 169 0.26 -7.65 0.21
C VAL A 169 1.50 -8.23 -0.46
N LEU A 170 1.87 -9.47 -0.13
CA LEU A 170 3.04 -10.13 -0.70
C LEU A 170 2.93 -10.33 -2.21
N ALA A 171 1.76 -10.69 -2.72
CA ALA A 171 1.50 -10.86 -4.15
C ALA A 171 1.64 -9.53 -4.88
N VAL A 172 1.08 -8.46 -4.31
CA VAL A 172 1.22 -7.11 -4.86
C VAL A 172 2.68 -6.63 -4.75
N GLU A 173 3.42 -6.98 -3.69
CA GLU A 173 4.83 -6.63 -3.49
C GLU A 173 5.77 -7.30 -4.49
N ASN A 174 5.60 -8.61 -4.69
CA ASN A 174 6.48 -9.46 -5.48
C ASN A 174 5.98 -9.68 -6.92
N GLY A 175 4.77 -9.23 -7.24
CA GLY A 175 4.18 -9.32 -8.57
C GLY A 175 4.96 -8.54 -9.64
N PRO A 176 4.57 -8.71 -10.92
CA PRO A 176 5.26 -8.06 -12.04
C PRO A 176 5.35 -6.56 -11.84
N ALA A 177 6.53 -6.00 -12.11
CA ALA A 177 6.74 -4.56 -12.02
C ALA A 177 5.75 -3.84 -12.93
N ILE A 178 4.91 -2.99 -12.33
CA ILE A 178 4.03 -2.10 -13.08
C ILE A 178 4.95 -1.13 -13.80
N LYS A 179 5.03 -1.24 -15.12
CA LYS A 179 5.72 -0.26 -15.96
C LYS A 179 4.98 1.06 -15.76
N GLN A 180 5.57 1.96 -14.99
CA GLN A 180 4.96 3.28 -14.86
C GLN A 180 4.89 3.89 -16.25
N PRO A 181 3.76 4.51 -16.63
CA PRO A 181 3.73 5.34 -17.81
C PRO A 181 4.83 6.38 -17.58
N PHE A 182 5.88 6.32 -18.40
CA PHE A 182 6.98 7.27 -18.36
C PHE A 182 6.36 8.66 -18.24
N GLY A 183 6.72 9.34 -17.15
CA GLY A 183 5.98 10.50 -16.67
C GLY A 183 5.66 11.45 -17.81
N VAL A 184 4.43 11.95 -17.81
CA VAL A 184 4.20 13.27 -18.40
C VAL A 184 5.35 14.13 -17.88
N PRO A 185 6.24 14.65 -18.75
CA PRO A 185 7.40 15.39 -18.29
C PRO A 185 6.84 16.52 -17.45
N VAL A 186 7.00 16.40 -16.13
CA VAL A 186 6.63 17.48 -15.22
C VAL A 186 7.51 18.62 -15.69
N PRO A 187 6.94 19.71 -16.26
CA PRO A 187 7.75 20.83 -16.67
C PRO A 187 8.57 21.21 -15.45
N PRO A 188 9.90 21.36 -15.59
CA PRO A 188 10.73 21.73 -14.47
C PRO A 188 10.08 22.94 -13.80
N PRO A 189 9.98 22.98 -12.45
CA PRO A 189 9.36 24.08 -11.75
C PRO A 189 9.96 25.36 -12.33
N GLY A 190 9.10 26.13 -13.00
CA GLY A 190 9.53 27.31 -13.74
C GLY A 190 10.31 28.17 -12.76
N LEU A 191 11.63 28.26 -12.98
CA LEU A 191 12.42 29.35 -12.43
C LEU A 191 11.74 30.59 -12.97
N GLY A 192 11.04 31.30 -12.08
CA GLY A 192 10.25 32.45 -12.42
C GLY A 192 11.03 33.38 -13.34
N ASN A 193 10.31 33.94 -14.31
CA ASN A 193 10.79 34.95 -15.24
C ASN A 193 11.40 36.14 -14.47
N GLY A 194 12.67 36.02 -14.09
CA GLY A 194 13.56 37.12 -13.84
C GLY A 194 14.10 37.56 -15.18
N VAL A 195 13.34 38.40 -15.88
CA VAL A 195 13.88 39.23 -16.95
C VAL A 195 14.92 40.15 -16.32
N THR A 196 16.19 39.80 -16.43
CA THR A 196 17.28 40.77 -16.44
C THR A 196 18.06 40.58 -17.73
N VAL A 197 17.70 41.42 -18.69
CA VAL A 197 18.52 41.76 -19.85
C VAL A 197 19.84 42.30 -19.31
N VAL A 198 20.93 41.54 -19.48
CA VAL A 198 22.29 42.11 -19.42
C VAL A 198 23.09 41.58 -20.60
N ASN A 199 23.49 42.53 -21.44
CA ASN A 199 24.31 42.37 -22.62
C ASN A 199 25.70 41.76 -22.33
N ALA A 200 26.13 40.90 -23.25
CA ALA A 200 27.47 40.74 -23.81
C ALA A 200 28.71 40.62 -22.88
N SER A 201 29.40 39.48 -22.99
CA SER A 201 30.84 39.45 -23.31
C SER A 201 31.30 38.04 -23.76
N PRO A 202 32.08 37.90 -24.85
CA PRO A 202 32.68 36.64 -25.25
C PRO A 202 34.02 36.48 -24.52
N GLY A 203 34.05 35.64 -23.47
CA GLY A 203 35.21 35.49 -22.60
C GLY A 203 35.56 34.05 -22.24
N ARG A 204 36.44 33.45 -23.06
CA ARG A 204 37.53 32.55 -22.65
C ARG A 204 37.19 31.21 -21.95
N LYS A 205 37.37 30.14 -22.72
CA LYS A 205 37.46 28.72 -22.33
C LYS A 205 38.26 28.49 -21.04
N LYS A 206 37.65 27.85 -20.03
CA LYS A 206 38.35 27.05 -19.01
C LYS A 206 37.55 25.78 -18.72
N THR A 207 38.17 24.64 -19.03
CA THR A 207 37.70 23.29 -18.70
C THR A 207 37.69 23.06 -17.19
N PRO A 208 36.57 22.65 -16.57
CA PRO A 208 36.59 22.23 -15.17
C PRO A 208 37.13 20.79 -15.05
N LYS A 209 38.22 20.66 -14.30
CA LYS A 209 38.80 19.40 -13.83
C LYS A 209 37.73 18.58 -13.10
N ARG A 210 37.54 17.33 -13.54
CA ARG A 210 36.74 16.31 -12.86
C ARG A 210 37.27 16.10 -11.43
N SER A 211 36.58 16.62 -10.42
CA SER A 211 36.72 16.16 -9.03
C SER A 211 35.85 14.92 -8.84
N ILE A 212 36.45 13.76 -9.10
CA ILE A 212 35.99 12.47 -8.58
C ILE A 212 36.22 12.55 -7.08
N LEU A 213 35.19 12.88 -6.29
CA LEU A 213 35.01 12.59 -4.85
C LEU A 213 33.85 13.46 -4.30
N SER A 214 32.61 13.12 -4.68
CA SER A 214 31.39 13.67 -4.07
C SER A 214 30.35 12.58 -3.82
N LYS A 215 30.78 11.48 -3.18
CA LYS A 215 29.90 10.35 -2.85
C LYS A 215 29.72 10.10 -1.34
N PHE A 216 30.11 11.06 -0.49
CA PHE A 216 30.01 10.90 0.97
C PHE A 216 29.42 12.11 1.71
N SER A 217 28.55 12.92 1.06
CA SER A 217 27.88 14.03 1.75
C SER A 217 26.63 13.60 2.55
N TRP A 218 26.07 12.40 2.33
CA TRP A 218 24.89 11.95 3.07
C TRP A 218 25.20 11.59 4.53
N MET A 219 26.39 11.06 4.84
CA MET A 219 26.73 10.68 6.22
C MET A 219 26.92 11.87 7.17
N LYS A 220 27.22 13.08 6.67
CA LYS A 220 27.26 14.29 7.52
C LYS A 220 25.88 14.72 8.03
N LYS A 221 24.79 14.21 7.46
CA LYS A 221 23.41 14.49 7.91
C LYS A 221 22.92 13.60 9.05
N LEU A 222 23.68 12.58 9.46
CA LEU A 222 23.32 11.67 10.56
C LEU A 222 23.91 12.07 11.92
N ALA A 223 24.83 13.04 11.98
CA ALA A 223 25.52 13.42 13.21
C ALA A 223 24.78 14.48 14.08
N PHE A 224 23.55 14.88 13.74
CA PHE A 224 22.83 15.95 14.44
C PHE A 224 21.72 15.51 15.39
N TRP A 225 21.61 14.23 15.71
CA TRP A 225 20.76 13.76 16.82
C TRP A 225 21.50 13.93 18.15
N ARG A 226 21.81 15.18 18.51
CA ARG A 226 22.34 15.53 19.82
C ARG A 226 21.15 15.62 20.78
N LYS A 227 21.08 14.62 21.67
CA LYS A 227 20.14 14.51 22.80
C LYS A 227 20.17 15.81 23.61
N ARG A 228 19.03 16.52 23.71
CA ARG A 228 18.89 17.64 24.66
C ARG A 228 18.86 17.06 26.09
N PRO A 229 19.65 17.59 27.03
CA PRO A 229 19.42 17.32 28.44
C PRO A 229 18.07 17.92 28.84
N SER A 230 17.24 17.08 29.43
CA SER A 230 16.01 17.48 30.13
C SER A 230 16.45 17.92 31.52
N ASP A 231 16.30 19.20 31.82
CA ASP A 231 16.41 19.70 33.18
C ASP A 231 15.15 19.29 33.96
N ASP A 232 15.39 18.60 35.06
CA ASP A 232 14.47 18.39 36.17
C ASP A 232 13.98 19.74 36.72
N ASP A 233 12.67 19.91 36.99
CA ASP A 233 12.18 20.28 38.34
C ASP A 233 10.63 20.31 38.44
N SER A 234 10.16 20.13 39.67
CA SER A 234 8.81 20.38 40.24
C SER A 234 7.72 19.30 40.12
N SER A 235 7.97 18.24 40.89
CA SER A 235 7.17 17.73 42.02
C SER A 235 5.74 18.28 42.35
N ILE A 236 4.93 17.31 42.84
CA ILE A 236 3.77 17.37 43.77
C ILE A 236 2.43 17.94 43.28
N TYR A 237 1.39 17.10 43.18
CA TYR A 237 0.25 17.09 44.11
C TYR A 237 -0.65 15.87 43.88
N SER A 238 -0.77 15.06 44.94
CA SER A 238 -1.74 13.99 45.11
C SER A 238 -3.17 14.55 45.06
N SER A 239 -4.09 13.80 44.45
CA SER A 239 -5.51 13.84 44.83
C SER A 239 -6.16 12.50 44.50
N SER A 240 -6.37 11.74 45.55
CA SER A 240 -7.31 10.64 45.70
C SER A 240 -8.74 11.06 45.35
N SER A 241 -9.46 10.22 44.60
CA SER A 241 -10.92 10.15 44.69
C SER A 241 -11.42 8.75 44.37
N SER A 242 -11.90 8.11 45.41
CA SER A 242 -12.68 6.88 45.47
C SER A 242 -14.05 7.04 44.78
N GLY A 243 -14.67 5.92 44.37
CA GLY A 243 -16.08 5.85 43.95
C GLY A 243 -16.35 4.62 43.08
N SER A 244 -16.57 3.45 43.68
CA SER A 244 -17.90 2.91 44.05
C SER A 244 -18.71 2.33 42.88
N SER A 245 -18.59 1.01 42.75
CA SER A 245 -19.63 -0.01 42.58
C SER A 245 -21.03 0.39 42.06
N SER A 246 -21.51 -0.33 41.04
CA SER A 246 -22.86 -0.91 41.06
C SER A 246 -23.02 -1.99 39.98
N SER A 247 -23.06 -3.24 40.44
CA SER A 247 -23.66 -4.35 39.69
C SER A 247 -25.18 -4.21 39.73
N SER A 248 -25.83 -4.29 38.58
CA SER A 248 -27.27 -4.56 38.51
C SER A 248 -27.49 -5.76 37.58
N THR A 249 -27.85 -6.86 38.22
CA THR A 249 -28.44 -8.05 37.61
C THR A 249 -29.93 -7.75 37.48
N ILE A 250 -30.48 -7.79 36.26
CA ILE A 250 -31.93 -7.85 36.06
C ILE A 250 -32.24 -9.03 35.14
N SER A 251 -33.16 -9.84 35.66
CA SER A 251 -33.75 -11.06 35.13
C SER A 251 -34.49 -10.88 33.82
#